data_AF-A0A9E3B1Y9-F1
#
_entry.id   AF-A0A9E3B1Y9-F1
#
_cell.length_a   1.000
_cell.length_b   1.000
_cell.length_c   1.000
_cell.angle_alpha   90.00
_cell.angle_beta   90.00
_cell.angle_gamma   90.00
#
_symmetry.space_group_name_H-M   'P 1'
#
loop_
_entity.id
_entity.type
_entity.pdbx_description
1 polymer ?
#
loop_
_entity_poly.entity_id
_entity_poly.type
_entity_poly.pdbx_seq_one_letter_code
_entity_poly.pdbx_strand_id
1 'polypeptide(L)'
;RARQLSGGADTMVDRDRDKNPVVALREIAVKALKAEELKEGYIRSLQKHAEVDEPEEVREASDDREDPLHRQVTEEELLRALTSEAQRRAEPQPEPEADYEE
;
A
#
# COMPACT_ATOMS: atom_id res chain seq x y z
N ARG A 1 5.56 -12.09 27.90
CA ARG A 1 6.66 -12.68 28.70
C ARG A 1 7.02 -14.12 28.32
N ALA A 2 6.13 -15.12 28.41
CA ALA A 2 6.49 -16.52 28.09
C ALA A 2 7.16 -16.71 26.71
N ARG A 3 6.73 -15.98 25.68
CA ARG A 3 7.39 -15.96 24.37
C ARG A 3 8.84 -15.44 24.42
N GLN A 4 9.13 -14.42 25.23
CA GLN A 4 10.48 -13.89 25.40
C GLN A 4 11.39 -14.94 26.06
N LEU A 5 10.90 -15.67 27.06
CA LEU A 5 11.63 -16.79 27.68
C LEU A 5 11.88 -17.92 26.67
N SER A 6 10.91 -18.23 25.81
CA SER A 6 11.13 -19.19 24.70
C SER A 6 12.14 -18.69 23.67
N GLY A 7 12.29 -17.38 23.52
CA GLY A 7 13.30 -16.74 22.69
C GLY A 7 14.68 -16.58 23.36
N GLY A 8 14.88 -17.16 24.55
CA GLY A 8 16.17 -17.14 25.26
C GLY A 8 16.38 -15.97 26.21
N ALA A 9 15.32 -15.19 26.54
CA ALA A 9 15.44 -14.17 27.57
C ALA A 9 15.71 -14.78 28.96
N ASP A 10 16.55 -14.11 29.75
CA ASP A 10 16.89 -14.54 31.09
C ASP A 10 15.68 -14.53 32.04
N THR A 11 15.70 -15.46 32.99
CA THR A 11 14.70 -15.58 34.06
C THR A 11 15.10 -14.76 35.28
N MET A 12 14.14 -14.04 35.87
CA MET A 12 14.34 -13.25 37.09
C MET A 12 13.99 -14.02 38.38
N VAL A 13 13.41 -15.21 38.24
CA VAL A 13 13.07 -16.10 39.35
C VAL A 13 13.70 -17.47 39.12
N ASP A 14 13.99 -18.16 40.22
CA ASP A 14 14.58 -19.50 40.15
C ASP A 14 13.60 -20.51 39.53
N ARG A 15 14.16 -21.39 38.71
CA ARG A 15 13.43 -22.30 37.84
C ARG A 15 13.31 -23.68 38.46
N ASP A 16 12.15 -23.97 39.05
CA ASP A 16 11.88 -25.26 39.66
C ASP A 16 11.28 -26.25 38.65
N ARG A 17 12.04 -26.59 37.60
CA ARG A 17 11.57 -27.42 36.45
C ARG A 17 10.29 -26.91 35.78
N ASP A 18 9.93 -25.66 36.04
CA ASP A 18 8.76 -25.00 35.50
C ASP A 18 8.91 -24.71 34.00
N LYS A 19 7.83 -24.92 33.25
CA LYS A 19 7.74 -24.51 31.83
C LYS A 19 7.70 -22.99 31.72
N ASN A 20 8.12 -22.45 30.56
CA ASN A 20 8.13 -21.01 30.30
C ASN A 20 6.83 -20.27 30.68
N PRO A 21 5.61 -20.81 30.43
CA PRO A 21 4.38 -20.15 30.86
C PRO A 21 4.26 -20.02 32.39
N VAL A 22 4.66 -21.06 33.14
CA VAL A 22 4.56 -21.08 34.61
C VAL A 22 5.61 -20.14 35.23
N VAL A 23 6.86 -20.19 34.74
CA VAL A 23 7.91 -19.26 35.16
C VAL A 23 7.48 -17.81 34.91
N ALA A 24 6.92 -17.51 33.74
CA ALA A 24 6.44 -16.16 33.42
C ALA A 24 5.34 -15.68 34.38
N LEU A 25 4.40 -16.56 34.76
CA LEU A 25 3.37 -16.21 35.75
C LEU A 25 3.97 -15.96 37.13
N ARG A 26 4.98 -16.74 37.54
CA ARG A 26 5.71 -16.52 38.80
C ARG A 26 6.45 -15.18 38.81
N GLU A 27 7.14 -14.81 37.73
CA GLU A 27 7.80 -13.50 37.61
C GLU A 27 6.81 -12.33 37.75
N ILE A 28 5.60 -12.47 37.20
CA ILE A 28 4.54 -11.47 37.32
C ILE A 28 3.97 -11.43 38.76
N ALA A 29 3.76 -12.61 39.37
CA ALA A 29 3.21 -12.72 40.72
C ALA A 29 4.12 -12.07 41.77
N VAL A 30 5.45 -12.21 41.63
CA VAL A 30 6.43 -11.57 42.51
C VAL A 30 6.70 -10.10 42.17
N LYS A 31 5.97 -9.53 41.20
CA LYS A 31 6.11 -8.14 40.72
C LYS A 31 7.53 -7.75 40.27
N ALA A 32 8.34 -8.73 39.85
CA ALA A 32 9.65 -8.47 39.25
C ALA A 32 9.51 -7.73 37.91
N LEU A 33 8.36 -7.89 37.24
CA LEU A 33 8.00 -7.23 35.99
C LEU A 33 6.62 -6.59 36.12
N LYS A 34 6.46 -5.36 35.60
CA LYS A 34 5.14 -4.73 35.51
C LYS A 34 4.41 -5.20 34.27
N ALA A 35 3.11 -5.50 34.40
CA ALA A 35 2.28 -5.93 33.28
C ALA A 35 2.23 -4.89 32.15
N GLU A 36 2.18 -3.60 32.50
CA GLU A 36 2.17 -2.50 31.51
C GLU A 36 3.45 -2.46 30.67
N GLU A 37 4.62 -2.58 31.30
CA GLU A 37 5.91 -2.60 30.61
C GLU A 37 6.00 -3.78 29.61
N LEU A 38 5.48 -4.95 30.01
CA LEU A 38 5.40 -6.13 29.14
C LEU A 38 4.47 -5.92 27.94
N LYS A 39 3.33 -5.26 28.17
CA LYS A 39 2.36 -4.93 27.12
C LYS A 39 2.95 -3.93 26.13
N GLU A 40 3.54 -2.85 26.62
CA GLU A 40 4.19 -1.86 25.75
C GLU A 40 5.36 -2.46 24.96
N GLY A 41 6.20 -3.28 25.61
CA GLY A 41 7.28 -3.98 24.93
C GLY A 41 6.77 -4.88 23.80
N TYR A 42 5.61 -5.53 24.00
CA TYR A 42 4.96 -6.32 22.96
C TYR A 42 4.41 -5.47 21.82
N ILE A 43 3.75 -4.34 22.12
CA ILE A 43 3.27 -3.39 21.11
C ILE A 43 4.44 -2.90 20.24
N ARG A 44 5.54 -2.47 20.88
CA ARG A 44 6.76 -2.04 20.17
C ARG A 44 7.34 -3.15 19.30
N SER A 45 7.30 -4.40 19.76
CA SER A 45 7.79 -5.53 18.96
C SER A 45 6.96 -5.73 17.68
N LEU A 46 5.66 -5.46 17.70
CA LEU A 46 4.80 -5.53 16.52
C LEU A 46 5.03 -4.34 15.58
N GLN A 47 5.21 -3.14 16.13
CA GLN A 47 5.46 -1.92 15.35
C GLN A 47 6.76 -1.97 14.54
N LYS A 48 7.82 -2.62 15.05
CA LYS A 48 9.06 -2.83 14.28
C LYS A 48 8.87 -3.64 13.00
N HIS A 49 7.79 -4.40 12.89
CA HIS A 49 7.46 -5.20 11.70
C HIS A 49 6.42 -4.52 10.81
N ALA A 50 5.95 -3.32 11.16
CA ALA A 50 5.19 -2.51 10.22
C ALA A 50 6.20 -1.97 9.20
N GLU A 51 6.05 -2.38 7.94
CA GLU A 51 6.80 -1.82 6.83
C GLU A 51 6.66 -0.30 6.90
N VAL A 52 7.81 0.38 6.95
CA VAL A 52 7.82 1.84 6.87
C VAL A 52 7.25 2.15 5.49
N ASP A 53 6.07 2.75 5.46
CA ASP A 53 5.53 3.32 4.23
C ASP A 53 6.57 4.31 3.76
N GLU A 54 7.32 3.94 2.72
CA GLU A 54 8.27 4.86 2.12
C GLU A 54 7.45 6.09 1.73
N PRO A 55 7.87 7.31 2.11
CA PRO A 55 7.18 8.48 1.62
C PRO A 55 7.20 8.36 0.11
N GLU A 56 6.02 8.21 -0.51
CA GLU A 56 5.89 8.26 -1.96
C GLU A 56 6.64 9.52 -2.36
N GLU A 57 7.72 9.37 -3.13
CA GLU A 57 8.46 10.53 -3.62
C GLU A 57 7.41 11.38 -4.30
N VAL A 58 7.06 12.51 -3.69
CA VAL A 58 6.22 13.52 -4.31
C VAL A 58 7.05 13.93 -5.49
N ARG A 59 6.81 13.29 -6.63
CA ARG A 59 7.37 13.66 -7.91
C ARG A 59 6.97 15.12 -8.02
N GLU A 60 7.94 16.01 -7.79
CA GLU A 60 7.81 17.41 -8.17
C GLU A 60 7.27 17.35 -9.59
N ALA A 61 6.17 18.04 -9.84
CA ALA A 61 5.46 18.02 -11.13
C ALA A 61 6.41 18.48 -12.25
N SER A 62 7.30 17.58 -12.68
CA SER A 62 8.15 17.70 -13.83
C SER A 62 7.24 17.37 -14.98
N ASP A 63 6.65 18.44 -15.53
CA ASP A 63 5.80 18.48 -16.71
C ASP A 63 5.59 17.12 -17.41
N ASP A 64 4.63 16.33 -16.92
CA ASP A 64 4.30 14.98 -17.43
C ASP A 64 3.79 15.01 -18.89
N ARG A 65 3.74 16.20 -19.51
CA ARG A 65 3.40 16.41 -20.93
C ARG A 65 4.37 15.74 -21.89
N GLU A 66 5.57 15.37 -21.45
CA GLU A 66 6.58 14.72 -22.30
C GLU A 66 6.65 13.19 -22.20
N ASP A 67 5.93 12.55 -21.26
CA ASP A 67 5.83 11.08 -21.23
C ASP A 67 4.72 10.61 -22.18
N PRO A 68 5.04 9.91 -23.29
CA PRO A 68 4.03 9.39 -24.20
C PRO A 68 3.08 8.37 -23.56
N LEU A 69 3.45 7.76 -22.43
CA LEU A 69 2.61 6.81 -21.69
C LEU A 69 1.58 7.49 -20.78
N HIS A 70 1.81 8.75 -20.38
CA HIS A 70 0.97 9.49 -19.43
C HIS A 70 0.50 10.85 -19.98
N ARG A 71 0.50 11.00 -21.31
CA ARG A 71 0.04 12.22 -21.98
C ARG A 71 -1.44 12.50 -21.67
N GLN A 72 -1.70 13.50 -20.83
CA GLN A 72 -3.05 14.00 -20.59
C GLN A 72 -3.52 14.81 -21.82
N VAL A 73 -4.62 14.38 -22.44
CA VAL A 73 -5.26 15.13 -23.54
C VAL A 73 -5.95 16.35 -22.96
N THR A 74 -5.66 17.53 -23.49
CA THR A 74 -6.30 18.77 -23.04
C THR A 74 -7.76 18.82 -23.50
N GLU A 75 -8.60 19.56 -22.76
CA GLU A 75 -10.02 19.73 -23.12
C GLU A 75 -10.19 20.31 -24.54
N GLU A 76 -9.30 21.23 -24.94
CA GLU A 76 -9.31 21.82 -26.29
C GLU A 76 -9.02 20.79 -27.40
N GLU A 77 -8.05 19.90 -27.18
CA GLU A 77 -7.71 18.82 -28.11
C GLU A 77 -8.86 17.82 -28.25
N LEU A 78 -9.52 17.48 -27.14
CA LEU A 78 -10.70 16.61 -27.14
C LEU A 78 -11.88 17.26 -27.89
N LEU A 79 -12.15 18.53 -27.61
CA LEU A 79 -13.20 19.28 -28.32
C LEU A 79 -12.90 19.36 -29.82
N ARG A 80 -11.66 19.60 -30.22
CA ARG A 80 -11.25 19.61 -31.64
C ARG A 80 -11.43 18.23 -32.29
N ALA A 81 -11.05 17.16 -31.59
CA ALA A 81 -11.22 15.80 -32.09
C ALA A 81 -12.70 15.47 -32.35
N LEU A 82 -13.57 15.73 -31.36
CA LEU A 82 -15.02 15.52 -31.46
C LEU A 82 -15.65 16.35 -32.58
N THR A 83 -15.22 17.62 -32.73
CA THR A 83 -15.74 18.50 -33.79
C THR A 83 -15.32 18.00 -35.17
N SER A 84 -14.07 17.52 -35.32
CA SER A 84 -13.57 16.95 -36.58
C SER A 84 -14.27 15.64 -36.95
N GLU A 85 -14.65 14.83 -35.96
CA GLU A 85 -15.38 13.59 -36.16
C GLU A 85 -16.84 13.85 -36.56
N ALA A 86 -17.47 14.83 -35.89
CA ALA A 86 -18.80 15.30 -36.24
C ALA A 86 -18.85 15.89 -37.67
N GLN A 87 -17.82 16.61 -38.10
CA GLN A 87 -17.70 17.13 -39.47
C GLN A 87 -17.56 16.00 -40.50
N ARG A 88 -16.67 15.03 -40.27
CA ARG A 88 -16.52 13.86 -41.15
C ARG A 88 -17.79 13.02 -41.25
N ARG A 89 -18.58 12.98 -40.19
CA ARG A 89 -19.88 12.30 -40.18
C ARG A 89 -20.98 13.11 -40.87
N ALA A 90 -20.85 14.42 -40.92
CA ALA A 90 -21.79 15.32 -41.59
C ALA A 90 -21.48 15.50 -43.09
N GLU A 91 -20.26 15.19 -43.52
CA GLU A 91 -19.93 15.10 -44.94
C GLU A 91 -20.72 13.94 -45.58
N PRO A 92 -21.51 14.19 -46.64
CA PRO A 92 -22.20 13.12 -47.35
C PRO A 92 -21.14 12.19 -47.94
N GLN A 93 -21.19 10.91 -47.55
CA GLN A 93 -20.42 9.87 -48.23
C GLN A 93 -20.71 9.97 -49.73
N PRO A 94 -19.70 9.94 -50.62
CA PRO A 94 -19.97 9.89 -52.05
C PRO A 94 -20.84 8.66 -52.30
N GLU A 95 -22.02 8.87 -52.91
CA GLU A 95 -22.85 7.75 -53.31
C GLU A 95 -22.03 6.85 -54.25
N PRO A 96 -22.03 5.52 -54.06
CA PRO A 96 -21.37 4.65 -55.01
C PRO A 96 -21.97 4.92 -56.40
N GLU A 97 -21.13 5.19 -57.39
CA GLU A 97 -21.56 5.31 -58.78
C GLU A 97 -22.30 4.02 -59.13
N ALA A 98 -23.62 4.12 -59.21
CA ALA A 98 -24.45 3.04 -59.65
C ALA A 98 -24.23 2.91 -61.16
N ASP A 99 -23.41 1.93 -61.52
CA ASP A 99 -23.21 1.50 -62.90
C ASP A 99 -24.52 0.84 -63.37
N TYR A 100 -25.49 1.67 -63.74
CA TYR A 100 -26.70 1.24 -64.42
C TYR A 100 -26.32 1.04 -65.89
N GLU A 101 -25.76 -0.14 -66.22
CA GLU A 101 -25.79 -0.62 -67.60
C GLU A 101 -27.27 -0.86 -67.98
N GLU A 102 -27.64 -0.33 -69.16
CA GLU A 102 -28.99 -0.26 -69.75
C GLU A 102 -29.61 -1.63 -70.07
#